data_AF-A0A510KQ23-F1
#
_entry.id   AF-A0A510KQ23-F1
#
_cell.length_a   1.000
_cell.length_b   1.000
_cell.length_c   1.000
_cell.angle_alpha   90.00
_cell.angle_beta   90.00
_cell.angle_gamma   90.00
#
_symmetry.space_group_name_H-M   'P 1'
#
loop_
_entity.id
_entity.type
_entity.pdbx_description
1 polymer ?
#
loop_
_entity_poly.entity_id
_entity_poly.type
_entity_poly.pdbx_seq_one_letter_code
_entity_poly.pdbx_strand_id
1 'polypeptide(L)'
;MVLLNPKEFRDVDDFYNYLKNTDYDLLLIEPSHSGKYMTKEQIESLKRKKNGAKRIVIAYFSIGEAGGYRDFWKPEWKNKATRPSWIVGENPNWADDYIVKYWSPEWRKIVKDYQKRLDDMGVDGYMLDTVDTYYNFEVKSEKSGEIIN
;
A
#
# COMPACT_ATOMS: atom_id res chain seq x y z
N MET A 1 -0.65 18.44 2.42
CA MET A 1 -0.53 16.97 2.37
C MET A 1 -1.92 16.41 2.21
N VAL A 2 -2.17 15.62 1.17
CA VAL A 2 -3.46 14.96 0.99
C VAL A 2 -3.21 13.48 0.86
N LEU A 3 -3.86 12.71 1.74
CA LEU A 3 -3.99 11.27 1.63
C LEU A 3 -5.26 11.03 0.83
N LEU A 4 -5.12 10.62 -0.43
CA LEU A 4 -6.28 10.36 -1.26
C LEU A 4 -6.52 8.87 -1.36
N ASN A 5 -7.68 8.47 -0.85
CA ASN A 5 -8.26 7.17 -1.12
C ASN A 5 -8.70 7.14 -2.60
N PRO A 6 -8.07 6.33 -3.45
CA PRO A 6 -8.38 6.29 -4.88
C PRO A 6 -9.80 5.77 -5.15
N LYS A 7 -10.45 5.11 -4.17
CA LYS A 7 -11.80 4.51 -4.33
C LYS A 7 -12.90 5.53 -4.67
N GLU A 8 -12.67 6.82 -4.46
CA GLU A 8 -13.61 7.90 -4.84
C GLU A 8 -13.55 8.25 -6.34
N PHE A 9 -12.58 7.70 -7.07
CA PHE A 9 -12.35 7.95 -8.49
C PHE A 9 -12.84 6.77 -9.32
N ARG A 10 -13.09 7.01 -10.62
CA ARG A 10 -13.54 5.94 -11.51
C ARG A 10 -12.44 4.92 -11.78
N ASP A 11 -11.22 5.40 -11.97
CA ASP A 11 -10.05 4.63 -12.34
C ASP A 11 -8.75 5.40 -12.00
N VAL A 12 -7.60 4.78 -12.28
CA VAL A 12 -6.28 5.35 -11.98
C VAL A 12 -5.98 6.63 -12.79
N ASP A 13 -6.54 6.77 -13.99
CA ASP A 13 -6.31 7.93 -14.86
C ASP A 13 -7.12 9.14 -14.40
N ASP A 14 -8.37 8.92 -13.98
CA ASP A 14 -9.21 9.93 -13.34
C ASP A 14 -8.55 10.46 -12.05
N PHE A 15 -8.04 9.54 -11.23
CA PHE A 15 -7.30 9.89 -10.02
C PHE A 15 -6.00 10.68 -10.32
N TYR A 16 -5.21 10.23 -11.29
CA TYR A 16 -4.03 10.95 -11.77
C TYR A 16 -4.37 12.37 -12.25
N ASN A 17 -5.44 12.52 -13.03
CA ASN A 17 -5.88 13.82 -13.53
C ASN A 17 -6.28 14.75 -12.39
N TYR A 18 -6.99 14.26 -11.38
CA TYR A 18 -7.28 15.03 -10.17
C TYR A 18 -5.99 15.51 -9.50
N LEU A 19 -5.05 14.60 -9.22
CA LEU A 19 -3.78 14.90 -8.56
C LEU A 19 -2.94 15.94 -9.32
N LYS A 20 -2.87 15.82 -10.65
CA LYS A 20 -2.16 16.76 -11.53
C LYS A 20 -2.70 18.18 -11.43
N ASN A 21 -3.98 18.33 -11.09
CA ASN A 21 -4.66 19.61 -11.03
C ASN A 21 -4.59 20.31 -9.66
N THR A 22 -4.00 19.67 -8.64
CA THR A 22 -3.78 20.25 -7.31
C THR A 22 -2.47 21.06 -7.22
N ASP A 23 -2.36 21.95 -6.24
CA ASP A 23 -1.16 22.81 -6.02
C ASP A 23 -0.40 22.49 -4.72
N TYR A 24 -0.60 21.27 -4.17
CA TYR A 24 0.13 20.82 -2.98
C TYR A 24 1.62 20.60 -3.24
N ASP A 25 2.47 20.97 -2.29
CA ASP A 25 3.93 20.77 -2.37
C ASP A 25 4.37 19.32 -2.12
N LEU A 26 3.51 18.52 -1.47
CA LEU A 26 3.71 17.10 -1.23
C LEU A 26 2.42 16.34 -1.49
N LEU A 27 2.53 15.33 -2.36
CA LEU A 27 1.51 14.33 -2.61
C LEU A 27 1.88 13.03 -1.89
N LEU A 28 1.01 12.56 -1.02
CA LEU A 28 1.09 11.24 -0.40
C LEU A 28 -0.04 10.40 -1.00
N ILE A 29 0.29 9.49 -1.90
CA ILE A 29 -0.71 8.87 -2.77
C ILE A 29 -0.67 7.36 -2.68
N GLU A 30 -1.84 6.74 -2.82
CA GLU A 30 -1.93 5.37 -3.27
C GLU A 30 -1.59 5.32 -4.78
N PRO A 31 -0.51 4.67 -5.23
CA PRO A 31 -0.07 4.74 -6.64
C PRO A 31 -0.95 3.92 -7.61
N SER A 32 -1.95 3.20 -7.11
CA SER A 32 -2.79 2.30 -7.89
C SER A 32 -4.29 2.49 -7.64
N HIS A 33 -5.11 1.99 -8.56
CA HIS A 33 -6.55 1.87 -8.39
C HIS A 33 -6.99 0.52 -8.96
N SER A 34 -7.64 -0.31 -8.14
CA SER A 34 -8.14 -1.65 -8.53
C SER A 34 -7.06 -2.50 -9.25
N GLY A 35 -5.86 -2.53 -8.68
CA GLY A 35 -4.71 -3.28 -9.24
C GLY A 35 -4.02 -2.65 -10.45
N LYS A 36 -4.51 -1.52 -10.98
CA LYS A 36 -3.84 -0.76 -12.06
C LYS A 36 -3.01 0.38 -11.49
N TYR A 37 -1.78 0.53 -11.95
CA TYR A 37 -0.83 1.52 -11.43
C TYR A 37 -0.70 2.71 -12.37
N MET A 38 -0.37 3.87 -11.80
CA MET A 38 0.13 4.98 -12.60
C MET A 38 1.41 4.59 -13.33
N THR A 39 1.63 5.16 -14.52
CA THR A 39 2.88 4.97 -15.25
C THR A 39 4.00 5.85 -14.68
N LYS A 40 5.25 5.54 -15.04
CA LYS A 40 6.41 6.37 -14.71
C LYS A 40 6.23 7.80 -15.23
N GLU A 41 5.72 7.98 -16.43
CA GLU A 41 5.48 9.29 -17.04
C GLU A 41 4.40 10.07 -16.26
N GLN A 42 3.36 9.38 -15.79
CA GLN A 42 2.34 10.00 -14.94
C GLN A 42 2.96 10.48 -13.62
N ILE A 43 3.70 9.62 -12.91
CA ILE A 43 4.39 9.97 -11.66
C ILE A 43 5.38 11.12 -11.85
N GLU A 44 6.22 11.08 -12.88
CA GLU A 44 7.18 12.16 -13.18
C GLU A 44 6.46 13.48 -13.49
N SER A 45 5.34 13.44 -14.21
CA SER A 45 4.54 14.64 -14.45
C SER A 45 3.92 15.19 -13.17
N LEU A 46 3.57 14.33 -12.20
CA LEU A 46 3.07 14.74 -10.90
C LEU A 46 4.15 15.44 -10.07
N LYS A 47 5.44 15.39 -10.41
CA LYS A 47 6.47 16.15 -9.66
C LYS A 47 6.50 17.64 -9.98
N ARG A 48 5.60 18.12 -10.86
CA ARG A 48 5.47 19.53 -11.22
C ARG A 48 4.03 20.02 -11.03
N LYS A 49 3.91 21.19 -10.42
CA LYS A 49 2.64 21.92 -10.26
C LYS A 49 2.30 22.69 -11.53
N LYS A 50 1.06 23.16 -11.65
CA LYS A 50 0.60 23.96 -12.80
C LYS A 50 1.44 25.23 -13.02
N ASN A 51 1.89 25.85 -11.95
CA ASN A 51 2.77 27.02 -11.98
C ASN A 51 4.25 26.69 -12.28
N GLY A 52 4.57 25.42 -12.57
CA GLY A 52 5.92 24.95 -12.90
C GLY A 52 6.81 24.65 -11.69
N ALA A 53 6.39 24.98 -10.47
CA ALA A 53 7.12 24.66 -9.26
C ALA A 53 7.19 23.13 -9.04
N LYS A 54 8.28 22.67 -8.44
CA LYS A 54 8.45 21.25 -8.09
C LYS A 54 7.58 20.89 -6.88
N ARG A 55 7.13 19.64 -6.83
CA ARG A 55 6.52 19.01 -5.65
C ARG A 55 7.00 17.58 -5.50
N ILE A 56 6.90 17.06 -4.28
CA ILE A 56 7.35 15.72 -3.89
C ILE A 56 6.19 14.72 -4.03
N VAL A 57 6.47 13.53 -4.55
CA VAL A 57 5.50 12.43 -4.67
C VAL A 57 5.96 11.24 -3.82
N ILE A 58 5.24 10.97 -2.73
CA ILE A 58 5.46 9.85 -1.81
C ILE A 58 4.37 8.80 -2.02
N ALA A 59 4.75 7.53 -2.17
CA ALA A 59 3.80 6.42 -2.25
C ALA A 59 3.42 5.89 -0.87
N TYR A 60 2.13 5.64 -0.67
CA TYR A 60 1.63 4.81 0.43
C TYR A 60 2.13 3.37 0.26
N PHE A 61 2.65 2.78 1.34
CA PHE A 61 3.23 1.44 1.32
C PHE A 61 2.97 0.71 2.64
N SER A 62 1.90 -0.09 2.68
CA SER A 62 1.62 -1.00 3.80
C SER A 62 2.63 -2.16 3.83
N ILE A 63 3.29 -2.38 4.96
CA ILE A 63 4.30 -3.45 5.13
C ILE A 63 3.92 -4.52 6.17
N GLY A 64 2.88 -4.27 6.97
CA GLY A 64 2.34 -5.20 7.96
C GLY A 64 0.97 -5.77 7.58
N GLU A 65 0.36 -5.33 6.48
CA GLU A 65 -0.93 -5.85 5.99
C GLU A 65 -0.96 -6.00 4.46
N ALA A 66 -1.69 -7.02 4.00
CA ALA A 66 -1.94 -7.29 2.59
C ALA A 66 -3.31 -6.72 2.18
N GLY A 67 -3.31 -5.71 1.31
CA GLY A 67 -4.54 -5.15 0.75
C GLY A 67 -5.10 -6.02 -0.38
N GLY A 68 -6.37 -6.43 -0.27
CA GLY A 68 -7.09 -7.29 -1.21
C GLY A 68 -7.35 -6.65 -2.58
N TYR A 69 -7.23 -5.33 -2.66
CA TYR A 69 -7.33 -4.51 -3.88
C TYR A 69 -6.00 -4.38 -4.66
N ARG A 70 -4.91 -4.92 -4.11
CA ARG A 70 -3.59 -4.94 -4.76
C ARG A 70 -3.52 -6.02 -5.81
N ASP A 71 -2.69 -5.81 -6.83
CA ASP A 71 -2.53 -6.77 -7.94
C ASP A 71 -1.80 -8.06 -7.57
N PHE A 72 -1.01 -8.06 -6.50
CA PHE A 72 -0.40 -9.30 -5.98
C PHE A 72 -1.42 -10.19 -5.25
N TRP A 73 -2.58 -9.64 -4.84
CA TRP A 73 -3.58 -10.37 -4.10
C TRP A 73 -4.20 -11.46 -4.97
N LYS A 74 -4.35 -12.66 -4.42
CA LYS A 74 -5.04 -13.75 -5.11
C LYS A 74 -6.43 -13.96 -4.50
N PRO A 75 -7.51 -14.02 -5.31
CA PRO A 75 -8.88 -14.15 -4.78
C PRO A 75 -9.08 -15.31 -3.80
N GLU A 76 -8.39 -16.43 -4.01
CA GLU A 76 -8.44 -17.60 -3.12
C GLU A 76 -7.91 -17.33 -1.70
N TRP A 77 -7.14 -16.27 -1.49
CA TRP A 77 -6.68 -15.87 -0.15
C TRP A 77 -7.80 -15.31 0.72
N LYS A 78 -8.95 -14.92 0.14
CA LYS A 78 -10.14 -14.55 0.92
C LYS A 78 -10.70 -15.73 1.70
N ASN A 79 -10.57 -16.95 1.19
CA ASN A 79 -11.03 -18.14 1.90
C ASN A 79 -9.99 -18.62 2.92
N LYS A 80 -10.39 -18.73 4.20
CA LYS A 80 -9.52 -19.19 5.30
C LYS A 80 -8.94 -20.59 5.06
N ALA A 81 -9.65 -21.47 4.36
CA ALA A 81 -9.19 -22.83 4.10
C ALA A 81 -8.07 -22.91 3.06
N THR A 82 -7.93 -21.89 2.21
CA THR A 82 -6.98 -21.87 1.08
C THR A 82 -5.93 -20.78 1.19
N ARG A 83 -6.11 -19.80 2.08
CA ARG A 83 -5.14 -18.72 2.26
C ARG A 83 -3.81 -19.23 2.80
N PRO A 84 -2.69 -18.66 2.36
CA PRO A 84 -1.39 -18.94 2.95
C PRO A 84 -1.37 -18.70 4.46
N SER A 85 -0.61 -19.52 5.19
CA SER A 85 -0.50 -19.43 6.65
C SER A 85 0.13 -18.13 7.16
N TRP A 86 0.80 -17.37 6.28
CA TRP A 86 1.32 -16.04 6.59
C TRP A 86 0.26 -14.93 6.55
N ILE A 87 -0.95 -15.21 6.04
CA ILE A 87 -2.11 -14.32 6.14
C ILE A 87 -2.96 -14.76 7.32
N VAL A 88 -2.96 -13.96 8.39
CA VAL A 88 -3.67 -14.29 9.64
C VAL A 88 -5.17 -14.18 9.46
N GLY A 89 -5.64 -13.06 8.92
CA GLY A 89 -7.03 -12.66 9.03
C GLY A 89 -7.29 -11.33 8.33
N GLU A 90 -8.54 -11.08 7.98
CA GLU A 90 -8.96 -9.73 7.60
C GLU A 90 -8.90 -8.84 8.86
N ASN A 91 -8.46 -7.60 8.70
CA ASN A 91 -8.46 -6.62 9.77
C ASN A 91 -9.92 -6.18 10.02
N PRO A 92 -10.46 -6.37 11.25
CA PRO A 92 -11.86 -6.03 11.53
C PRO A 92 -12.15 -4.52 11.43
N ASN A 93 -11.12 -3.67 11.49
CA ASN A 93 -11.27 -2.22 11.39
C ASN A 93 -11.13 -1.70 9.95
N TRP A 94 -10.52 -2.49 9.05
CA TRP A 94 -10.17 -2.08 7.70
C TRP A 94 -10.56 -3.19 6.71
N ALA A 95 -11.75 -3.06 6.15
CA ALA A 95 -12.29 -4.04 5.22
C ALA A 95 -11.40 -4.21 3.99
N ASP A 96 -11.19 -5.45 3.58
CA ASP A 96 -10.30 -5.88 2.50
C ASP A 96 -8.79 -5.69 2.77
N ASP A 97 -8.37 -5.29 3.98
CA ASP A 97 -6.98 -5.35 4.42
C ASP A 97 -6.77 -6.55 5.35
N TYR A 98 -5.64 -7.26 5.19
CA TYR A 98 -5.39 -8.53 5.90
C TYR A 98 -4.09 -8.47 6.71
N ILE A 99 -4.18 -8.77 8.00
CA ILE A 99 -3.03 -8.89 8.90
C ILE A 99 -2.14 -10.04 8.42
N VAL A 100 -0.85 -9.76 8.27
CA VAL A 100 0.14 -10.75 7.84
C VAL A 100 1.24 -10.95 8.86
N LYS A 101 1.85 -12.13 8.82
CA LYS A 101 3.12 -12.41 9.50
C LYS A 101 4.22 -11.69 8.73
N TYR A 102 4.50 -10.45 9.11
CA TYR A 102 5.39 -9.55 8.35
C TYR A 102 6.82 -10.09 8.19
N TRP A 103 7.24 -10.98 9.08
CA TRP A 103 8.54 -11.65 9.01
C TRP A 103 8.60 -12.82 8.01
N SER A 104 7.46 -13.30 7.50
CA SER A 104 7.42 -14.46 6.60
C SER A 104 8.21 -14.20 5.31
N PRO A 105 9.01 -15.17 4.83
CA PRO A 105 9.77 -15.01 3.59
C PRO A 105 8.91 -14.65 2.38
N GLU A 106 7.70 -15.22 2.29
CA GLU A 106 6.74 -14.99 1.21
C GLU A 106 6.26 -13.54 1.20
N TRP A 107 5.84 -13.01 2.36
CA TRP A 107 5.41 -11.63 2.46
C TRP A 107 6.57 -10.66 2.20
N ARG A 108 7.75 -10.93 2.76
CA ARG A 108 8.96 -10.12 2.51
C ARG A 108 9.32 -10.07 1.04
N LYS A 109 9.07 -11.15 0.29
CA LYS A 109 9.24 -11.15 -1.17
C LYS A 109 8.22 -10.22 -1.84
N ILE A 110 6.94 -10.32 -1.49
CA ILE A 110 5.88 -9.43 -2.02
C ILE A 110 6.20 -7.96 -1.76
N VAL A 111 6.60 -7.62 -0.53
CA VAL A 111 7.03 -6.27 -0.14
C VAL A 111 8.21 -5.79 -1.00
N LYS A 112 9.23 -6.62 -1.21
CA LYS A 112 10.37 -6.26 -2.07
C LYS A 112 9.99 -6.08 -3.54
N ASP A 113 9.16 -6.96 -4.09
CA ASP A 113 8.69 -6.85 -5.47
C ASP A 113 7.84 -5.57 -5.65
N TYR A 114 7.00 -5.25 -4.67
CA TYR A 114 6.20 -4.02 -4.66
C TYR A 114 7.07 -2.77 -4.51
N GLN A 115 8.07 -2.78 -3.61
CA GLN A 115 9.05 -1.70 -3.49
C GLN A 115 9.75 -1.43 -4.83
N LYS A 116 10.24 -2.50 -5.49
CA LYS A 116 10.88 -2.39 -6.80
C LYS A 116 9.95 -1.73 -7.83
N ARG A 117 8.65 -2.05 -7.80
CA ARG A 117 7.68 -1.40 -8.69
C ARG A 117 7.58 0.10 -8.41
N LEU A 118 7.51 0.50 -7.14
CA LEU A 118 7.49 1.93 -6.78
C LEU A 118 8.77 2.65 -7.24
N ASP A 119 9.92 2.00 -7.15
CA ASP A 119 11.19 2.51 -7.68
C ASP A 119 11.16 2.69 -9.19
N ASP A 120 10.67 1.68 -9.90
CA ASP A 120 10.55 1.70 -11.36
C ASP A 120 9.55 2.78 -11.83
N MET A 121 8.50 3.05 -11.05
CA MET A 121 7.57 4.17 -11.25
C MET A 121 8.20 5.54 -10.97
N GLY A 122 9.30 5.59 -10.21
CA GLY A 122 10.04 6.81 -9.92
C GLY A 122 9.40 7.69 -8.86
N VAL A 123 8.78 7.14 -7.81
CA VAL A 123 8.33 7.97 -6.66
C VAL A 123 9.54 8.54 -5.90
N ASP A 124 9.36 9.66 -5.20
CA ASP A 124 10.46 10.31 -4.45
C ASP A 124 10.70 9.68 -3.07
N GLY A 125 9.80 8.82 -2.62
CA GLY A 125 9.92 8.05 -1.37
C GLY A 125 8.65 7.30 -1.02
N TYR A 126 8.63 6.69 0.17
CA TYR A 126 7.47 5.93 0.65
C TYR A 126 7.08 6.36 2.07
N MET A 127 5.78 6.28 2.35
CA MET A 127 5.25 6.23 3.70
C MET A 127 4.97 4.79 4.06
N LEU A 128 5.75 4.23 4.98
CA LEU A 128 5.56 2.88 5.47
C LEU A 128 4.41 2.88 6.49
N ASP A 129 3.36 2.13 6.17
CA ASP A 129 2.19 1.98 7.03
C ASP A 129 2.11 0.56 7.60
N THR A 130 1.21 0.38 8.59
CA THR A 130 0.94 -0.87 9.32
C THR A 130 2.18 -1.45 10.01
N VAL A 131 3.11 -0.57 10.39
CA VAL A 131 4.27 -0.91 11.22
C VAL A 131 3.82 -1.46 12.57
N ASP A 132 2.69 -0.99 13.07
CA ASP A 132 2.05 -1.38 14.33
C ASP A 132 1.45 -2.79 14.30
N THR A 133 1.45 -3.50 13.17
CA THR A 133 1.06 -4.92 13.09
C THR A 133 1.87 -5.80 14.06
N TYR A 134 3.07 -5.40 14.48
CA TYR A 134 3.82 -6.09 15.55
C TYR A 134 3.03 -6.26 16.85
N TYR A 135 2.12 -5.34 17.20
CA TYR A 135 1.26 -5.47 18.39
C TYR A 135 0.35 -6.70 18.33
N ASN A 136 0.02 -7.19 17.13
CA ASN A 136 -0.81 -8.40 16.97
C ASN A 136 -0.07 -9.69 17.29
N PHE A 137 1.26 -9.64 17.38
CA PHE A 137 2.09 -10.83 17.54
C PHE A 137 2.94 -10.75 18.79
N GLU A 138 3.78 -9.71 18.90
CA GLU A 138 4.80 -9.62 19.94
C GLU A 138 4.19 -9.20 21.28
N VAL A 139 3.44 -8.10 21.32
CA VAL A 139 2.83 -7.62 22.57
C VAL A 139 1.73 -8.55 23.09
N LYS A 140 0.98 -9.20 22.18
CA LYS A 140 0.02 -10.23 22.60
C LYS A 140 0.74 -11.48 23.10
N SER A 141 1.86 -11.89 22.48
CA SER A 141 2.68 -13.01 22.94
C SER A 141 3.32 -12.76 24.30
N GLU A 142 3.86 -11.56 24.54
CA GLU A 142 4.40 -11.16 25.85
C GLU A 142 3.33 -11.20 26.95
N LYS A 143 2.10 -10.79 26.64
CA LYS A 143 0.98 -10.80 27.58
C LYS A 143 0.40 -12.18 27.83
N SER A 144 0.38 -13.06 26.82
CA SER A 144 -0.19 -14.40 26.94
C SER A 144 0.82 -15.47 27.38
N GLY A 145 2.12 -15.22 27.19
CA GLY A 145 3.18 -16.22 27.35
C GLY A 145 3.24 -17.27 26.22
N GLU A 146 2.41 -17.12 25.18
CA GLU A 146 2.34 -18.04 24.05
C GLU A 146 2.89 -17.37 22.78
N ILE A 147 3.71 -18.09 22.01
CA ILE A 147 4.19 -17.60 20.72
C ILE A 147 3.01 -17.62 19.73
N ILE A 148 2.61 -16.45 19.25
CA ILE A 148 1.55 -16.31 18.24
C ILE A 148 2.16 -16.63 16.88
N ASN A 149 2.08 -17.91 16.51
CA ASN A 149 2.74 -18.47 15.33
C ASN A 149 2.00 -18.28 14.02
#